data_AF-A0A0H2ZLB9-F1
#
_entry.id   AF-A0A0H2ZLB9-F1
#
_cell.length_a   1.000
_cell.length_b   1.000
_cell.length_c   1.000
_cell.angle_alpha   90.00
_cell.angle_beta   90.00
_cell.angle_gamma   90.00
#
_symmetry.space_group_name_H-M   'P 1'
#
loop_
_entity.id
_entity.type
_entity.pdbx_description
1 polymer ?
#
loop_
_entity_poly.entity_id
_entity_poly.type
_entity_poly.pdbx_seq_one_letter_code
_entity_poly.pdbx_strand_id
1 'polypeptide(L)'
;MSAPTMSTHLADRYNQAWLFAARAHRNQTLSGSPLPYLVHLGMVANELLAADRDGAIERLGETLQIAVLHDTLEDTATSPEELRQQFGEFVCAGVQALSKRVGDGPKRSLDDYLQALAEGPAQYALVKLCDRITNLQPPPQTWSQDKIANYHQESQLILARLGHAHAATARRLREKIEHYRQYY
;
A
#
# COMPACT_ATOMS: atom_id res chain seq x y z
N MET A 1 33.56 15.25 -16.86
CA MET A 1 32.39 16.07 -16.46
C MET A 1 31.25 15.08 -16.24
N SER A 2 30.88 14.83 -14.99
CA SER A 2 29.74 13.94 -14.70
C SER A 2 28.46 14.65 -15.14
N ALA A 3 27.61 13.96 -15.92
CA ALA A 3 26.31 14.49 -16.31
C ALA A 3 25.52 14.91 -15.06
N PRO A 4 24.82 16.06 -15.07
CA PRO A 4 23.99 16.44 -13.96
C PRO A 4 22.92 15.36 -13.77
N THR A 5 22.93 14.69 -12.61
CA THR A 5 21.85 13.81 -12.19
C THR A 5 20.58 14.66 -12.14
N MET A 6 19.71 14.54 -13.14
CA MET A 6 18.39 15.16 -13.08
C MET A 6 17.69 14.59 -11.85
N SER A 7 17.48 15.44 -10.85
CA SER A 7 16.55 15.15 -9.76
C SER A 7 15.20 14.82 -10.38
N THR A 8 14.78 13.57 -10.29
CA THR A 8 13.55 13.09 -10.93
C THR A 8 12.35 13.72 -10.24
N HIS A 9 11.57 14.50 -10.98
CA HIS A 9 10.37 15.17 -10.47
C HIS A 9 9.38 14.14 -9.91
N LEU A 10 8.59 14.52 -8.90
CA LEU A 10 7.67 13.59 -8.22
C LEU A 10 6.69 12.92 -9.19
N ALA A 11 6.15 13.67 -10.14
CA ALA A 11 5.25 13.15 -11.16
C ALA A 11 5.90 12.11 -12.09
N ASP A 12 7.19 12.27 -12.42
CA ASP A 12 7.90 11.32 -13.28
C ASP A 12 8.10 9.99 -12.55
N ARG A 13 8.42 10.03 -11.24
CA ARG A 13 8.50 8.84 -10.39
C ARG A 13 7.17 8.11 -10.30
N TYR A 14 6.08 8.85 -10.11
CA TYR A 14 4.72 8.30 -10.13
C TYR A 14 4.42 7.64 -11.47
N ASN A 15 4.61 8.35 -12.59
CA ASN A 15 4.33 7.85 -13.93
C ASN A 15 5.12 6.57 -14.25
N GLN A 16 6.39 6.51 -13.86
CA GLN A 16 7.23 5.32 -14.03
C GLN A 16 6.62 4.10 -13.32
N ALA A 17 6.28 4.24 -12.03
CA ALA A 17 5.67 3.16 -11.26
C ALA A 17 4.26 2.81 -11.74
N TRP A 18 3.48 3.82 -12.12
CA TRP A 18 2.10 3.66 -12.58
C TRP A 18 2.02 2.85 -13.87
N LEU A 19 2.86 3.17 -14.85
CA LEU A 19 2.92 2.42 -16.10
C LEU A 19 3.41 0.98 -15.88
N PHE A 20 4.32 0.76 -14.92
CA PHE A 20 4.74 -0.58 -14.53
C PHE A 20 3.58 -1.37 -13.91
N ALA A 21 2.92 -0.82 -12.90
CA ALA A 21 1.81 -1.46 -12.21
C ALA A 21 0.63 -1.75 -13.16
N ALA A 22 0.32 -0.82 -14.08
CA ALA A 22 -0.72 -1.02 -15.10
C ALA A 22 -0.43 -2.24 -15.99
N ARG A 23 0.83 -2.46 -16.37
CA ARG A 23 1.22 -3.66 -17.13
C ARG A 23 1.16 -4.92 -16.29
N ALA A 24 1.61 -4.86 -15.03
CA ALA A 24 1.67 -5.99 -14.12
C ALA A 24 0.26 -6.50 -13.75
N HIS A 25 -0.65 -5.58 -13.40
CA HIS A 25 -2.02 -5.88 -12.97
C HIS A 25 -3.06 -5.89 -14.11
N ARG A 26 -2.63 -5.93 -15.39
CA ARG A 26 -3.53 -5.81 -16.57
C ARG A 26 -4.67 -6.84 -16.62
N ASN A 27 -4.50 -7.98 -15.97
CA ASN A 27 -5.47 -9.07 -15.92
C ASN A 27 -6.22 -9.17 -14.58
N GLN A 28 -6.02 -8.21 -13.66
CA GLN A 28 -6.61 -8.21 -12.33
C GLN A 28 -7.73 -7.16 -12.24
N THR A 29 -8.84 -7.55 -11.61
CA THR A 29 -9.96 -6.66 -11.29
C THR A 29 -10.13 -6.55 -9.78
N LEU A 30 -10.92 -5.56 -9.34
CA LEU A 30 -11.31 -5.44 -7.94
C LEU A 30 -12.18 -6.62 -7.50
N SER A 31 -12.09 -6.98 -6.22
CA SER A 31 -12.90 -8.06 -5.65
C SER A 31 -14.41 -7.77 -5.80
N GLY A 32 -15.13 -8.62 -6.53
CA GLY A 32 -16.57 -8.46 -6.75
C GLY A 32 -16.95 -7.33 -7.71
N SER A 33 -16.00 -6.80 -8.49
CA SER A 33 -16.23 -5.73 -9.46
C SER A 33 -15.45 -5.97 -10.75
N PRO A 34 -16.00 -5.60 -11.93
CA PRO A 34 -15.27 -5.70 -13.20
C PRO A 34 -14.24 -4.56 -13.38
N LEU A 35 -14.18 -3.59 -12.47
CA LEU A 35 -13.23 -2.48 -12.58
C LEU A 35 -11.78 -2.96 -12.45
N PRO A 36 -10.84 -2.39 -13.22
CA PRO A 36 -9.43 -2.77 -13.16
C PRO A 36 -8.84 -2.55 -11.75
N TYR A 37 -7.92 -3.42 -11.34
CA TYR A 37 -7.23 -3.29 -10.04
C TYR A 37 -6.49 -1.96 -9.88
N LEU A 38 -6.12 -1.33 -10.99
CA LEU A 38 -5.52 0.00 -11.04
C LEU A 38 -6.36 1.09 -10.31
N VAL A 39 -7.67 0.89 -10.17
CA VAL A 39 -8.55 1.77 -9.38
C VAL A 39 -8.14 1.78 -7.89
N HIS A 40 -7.81 0.61 -7.31
CA HIS A 40 -7.29 0.50 -5.94
C HIS A 40 -5.97 1.24 -5.80
N LEU A 41 -5.01 0.94 -6.68
CA LEU A 41 -3.68 1.53 -6.65
C LEU A 41 -3.72 3.07 -6.77
N GLY A 42 -4.66 3.60 -7.57
CA GLY A 42 -4.88 5.04 -7.69
C GLY A 42 -5.37 5.68 -6.40
N MET A 43 -6.30 5.05 -5.71
CA MET A 43 -6.79 5.52 -4.41
C MET A 43 -5.68 5.51 -3.35
N VAL A 44 -4.89 4.42 -3.26
CA VAL A 44 -3.79 4.31 -2.28
C VAL A 44 -2.69 5.34 -2.53
N ALA A 45 -2.27 5.52 -3.78
CA ALA A 45 -1.26 6.50 -4.14
C ALA A 45 -1.72 7.95 -3.85
N ASN A 46 -3.00 8.24 -4.11
CA ASN A 46 -3.58 9.54 -3.79
C ASN A 46 -3.69 9.79 -2.28
N GLU A 47 -4.05 8.78 -1.47
CA GLU A 47 -4.03 8.87 0.00
C GLU A 47 -2.63 9.21 0.53
N LEU A 48 -1.59 8.59 -0.01
CA LEU A 48 -0.21 8.90 0.39
C LEU A 48 0.18 10.34 0.05
N LEU A 49 -0.12 10.80 -1.17
CA LEU A 49 0.21 12.16 -1.59
C LEU A 49 -0.57 13.21 -0.79
N ALA A 50 -1.81 12.91 -0.41
CA ALA A 50 -2.59 13.75 0.49
C ALA A 50 -1.98 13.79 1.89
N ALA A 51 -1.49 12.66 2.41
CA ALA A 51 -0.87 12.57 3.73
C ALA A 51 0.36 13.49 3.89
N ASP A 52 1.16 13.66 2.83
CA ASP A 52 2.34 14.55 2.83
C ASP A 52 2.01 16.00 3.18
N ARG A 53 0.80 16.46 2.82
CA ARG A 53 0.32 17.82 3.11
C ARG A 53 0.08 18.06 4.61
N ASP A 54 -0.19 16.99 5.35
CA ASP A 54 -0.49 17.01 6.79
C ASP A 54 0.70 16.53 7.65
N GLY A 55 1.83 16.23 7.01
CA GLY A 55 3.09 15.85 7.62
C GLY A 55 4.09 15.38 6.56
N ALA A 56 5.20 16.11 6.43
CA ALA A 56 6.18 15.87 5.37
C ALA A 56 6.75 14.44 5.43
N ILE A 57 6.74 13.75 4.29
CA ILE A 57 7.20 12.38 4.16
C ILE A 57 8.61 12.36 3.59
N GLU A 58 9.57 11.84 4.35
CA GLU A 58 10.91 11.60 3.83
C GLU A 58 10.87 10.58 2.68
N ARG A 59 11.64 10.85 1.61
CA ARG A 59 11.68 10.02 0.39
C ARG A 59 10.31 9.88 -0.29
N LEU A 60 9.46 10.92 -0.21
CA LEU A 60 8.11 10.96 -0.80
C LEU A 60 8.01 10.33 -2.19
N GLY A 61 8.94 10.63 -3.10
CA GLY A 61 8.93 10.08 -4.45
C GLY A 61 9.06 8.55 -4.50
N GLU A 62 9.90 7.97 -3.66
CA GLU A 62 10.07 6.51 -3.60
C GLU A 62 8.93 5.87 -2.79
N THR A 63 8.43 6.53 -1.74
CA THR A 63 7.25 6.07 -1.00
C THR A 63 6.00 6.04 -1.89
N LEU A 64 5.86 7.02 -2.78
CA LEU A 64 4.78 7.05 -3.78
C LEU A 64 4.91 5.90 -4.78
N GLN A 65 6.13 5.55 -5.19
CA GLN A 65 6.37 4.36 -6.01
C GLN A 65 5.99 3.08 -5.24
N ILE A 66 6.34 2.97 -3.95
CA ILE A 66 5.93 1.85 -3.10
C ILE A 66 4.41 1.74 -3.01
N ALA A 67 3.69 2.85 -2.80
CA ALA A 67 2.22 2.86 -2.77
C ALA A 67 1.60 2.35 -4.07
N VAL A 68 2.17 2.72 -5.23
CA VAL A 68 1.69 2.24 -6.53
C VAL A 68 2.02 0.75 -6.76
N LEU A 69 3.12 0.26 -6.20
CA LEU A 69 3.67 -1.08 -6.49
C LEU A 69 3.39 -2.12 -5.38
N HIS A 70 2.74 -1.75 -4.28
CA HIS A 70 2.70 -2.55 -3.05
C HIS A 70 2.19 -3.99 -3.22
N ASP A 71 1.29 -4.24 -4.17
CA ASP A 71 0.72 -5.57 -4.44
C ASP A 71 1.41 -6.34 -5.57
N THR A 72 2.42 -5.76 -6.22
CA THR A 72 3.01 -6.35 -7.45
C THR A 72 3.66 -7.72 -7.20
N LEU A 73 4.30 -7.92 -6.04
CA LEU A 73 4.93 -9.19 -5.69
C LEU A 73 3.93 -10.24 -5.16
N GLU A 74 2.75 -9.83 -4.69
CA GLU A 74 1.75 -10.75 -4.13
C GLU A 74 0.79 -11.25 -5.22
N ASP A 75 0.41 -10.37 -6.15
CA ASP A 75 -0.69 -10.62 -7.09
C ASP A 75 -0.28 -10.71 -8.57
N THR A 76 1.01 -10.54 -8.89
CA THR A 76 1.49 -10.53 -10.28
C THR A 76 2.74 -11.39 -10.46
N ALA A 77 3.23 -11.48 -11.70
CA ALA A 77 4.45 -12.20 -12.04
C ALA A 77 5.73 -11.40 -11.77
N THR A 78 5.63 -10.21 -11.17
CA THR A 78 6.78 -9.35 -10.86
C THR A 78 7.74 -10.04 -9.89
N SER A 79 9.03 -9.93 -10.17
CA SER A 79 10.10 -10.41 -9.30
C SER A 79 10.73 -9.27 -8.48
N PRO A 80 11.29 -9.55 -7.29
CA PRO A 80 12.02 -8.54 -6.51
C PRO A 80 13.19 -7.92 -7.29
N GLU A 81 13.85 -8.71 -8.15
CA GLU A 81 15.00 -8.22 -8.93
C GLU A 81 14.58 -7.19 -9.98
N GLU A 82 13.44 -7.38 -10.65
CA GLU A 82 12.88 -6.37 -11.56
C GLU A 82 12.61 -5.05 -10.83
N LEU A 83 12.07 -5.11 -9.61
CA LEU A 83 11.81 -3.92 -8.80
C LEU A 83 13.10 -3.22 -8.39
N ARG A 84 14.10 -3.99 -7.95
CA ARG A 84 15.41 -3.47 -7.54
C ARG A 84 16.12 -2.76 -8.69
N GLN A 85 16.08 -3.34 -9.89
CA GLN A 85 16.73 -2.78 -11.08
C GLN A 85 16.04 -1.50 -11.58
N GLN A 86 14.71 -1.44 -11.52
CA GLN A 86 13.95 -0.30 -12.09
C GLN A 86 13.69 0.83 -11.11
N PHE A 87 13.58 0.53 -9.81
CA PHE A 87 13.14 1.47 -8.78
C PHE A 87 14.13 1.60 -7.60
N GLY A 88 15.13 0.73 -7.53
CA GLY A 88 16.14 0.74 -6.48
C GLY A 88 15.75 -0.05 -5.23
N GLU A 89 16.73 -0.22 -4.33
CA GLU A 89 16.63 -1.10 -3.17
C GLU A 89 15.52 -0.69 -2.20
N PHE A 90 15.36 0.60 -1.92
CA PHE A 90 14.36 1.08 -0.96
C PHE A 90 12.93 0.77 -1.42
N VAL A 91 12.64 0.94 -2.72
CA VAL A 91 11.33 0.59 -3.28
C VAL A 91 11.12 -0.92 -3.27
N CYS A 92 12.11 -1.70 -3.70
CA CYS A 92 12.04 -3.17 -3.64
C CYS A 92 11.76 -3.68 -2.21
N ALA A 93 12.55 -3.23 -1.24
CA ALA A 93 12.39 -3.62 0.15
C ALA A 93 11.04 -3.17 0.73
N GLY A 94 10.55 -1.99 0.35
CA GLY A 94 9.22 -1.51 0.75
C GLY A 94 8.08 -2.39 0.22
N VAL A 95 8.14 -2.77 -1.06
CA VAL A 95 7.14 -3.68 -1.64
C VAL A 95 7.23 -5.06 -0.98
N GLN A 96 8.43 -5.62 -0.78
CA GLN A 96 8.61 -6.88 -0.06
C GLN A 96 8.06 -6.84 1.37
N ALA A 97 8.28 -5.72 2.09
CA ALA A 97 7.74 -5.54 3.44
C ALA A 97 6.21 -5.55 3.44
N LEU A 98 5.58 -5.01 2.39
CA LEU A 98 4.12 -4.91 2.24
C LEU A 98 3.46 -6.18 1.70
N SER A 99 4.20 -7.08 1.05
CA SER A 99 3.66 -8.35 0.55
C SER A 99 3.62 -9.43 1.63
N LYS A 100 2.44 -9.91 2.00
CA LYS A 100 2.30 -11.01 3.00
C LYS A 100 2.79 -12.34 2.44
N ARG A 101 2.77 -12.49 1.12
CA ARG A 101 3.32 -13.61 0.37
C ARG A 101 3.95 -13.07 -0.92
N VAL A 102 5.06 -13.66 -1.33
CA VAL A 102 5.68 -13.38 -2.64
C VAL A 102 5.48 -14.61 -3.52
N GLY A 103 4.77 -14.44 -4.64
CA GLY A 103 4.42 -15.55 -5.54
C GLY A 103 3.72 -16.72 -4.82
N ASP A 104 4.28 -17.92 -4.95
CA ASP A 104 3.82 -19.16 -4.34
C ASP A 104 4.51 -19.51 -3.01
N GLY A 105 5.30 -18.58 -2.46
CA GLY A 105 6.01 -18.76 -1.19
C GLY A 105 5.12 -18.83 0.06
N PRO A 106 5.72 -19.01 1.25
CA PRO A 106 4.96 -19.05 2.50
C PRO A 106 4.30 -17.71 2.80
N LYS A 107 3.05 -17.75 3.26
CA LYS A 107 2.34 -16.56 3.74
C LYS A 107 2.76 -16.27 5.18
N ARG A 108 3.24 -15.04 5.44
CA ARG A 108 3.57 -14.57 6.79
C ARG A 108 2.33 -14.53 7.67
N SER A 109 2.51 -14.81 8.97
CA SER A 109 1.47 -14.56 9.95
C SER A 109 1.17 -13.06 10.02
N LEU A 110 -0.03 -12.68 10.46
CA LEU A 110 -0.38 -11.27 10.60
C LEU A 110 0.54 -10.57 11.62
N ASP A 111 0.90 -11.25 12.71
CA ASP A 111 1.73 -10.67 13.76
C ASP A 111 3.16 -10.40 13.26
N ASP A 112 3.80 -11.39 12.62
CA ASP A 112 5.13 -11.23 12.02
C ASP A 112 5.15 -10.13 10.95
N TYR A 113 4.08 -10.08 10.14
CA TYR A 113 3.92 -9.07 9.10
C TYR A 113 3.84 -7.65 9.68
N LEU A 114 3.00 -7.44 10.69
CA LEU A 114 2.85 -6.13 11.33
C LEU A 114 4.07 -5.76 12.17
N GLN A 115 4.75 -6.72 12.79
CA GLN A 115 5.99 -6.46 13.52
C GLN A 115 7.10 -5.98 12.60
N ALA A 116 7.33 -6.67 11.47
CA ALA A 116 8.32 -6.25 10.49
C ALA A 116 8.05 -4.85 9.93
N LEU A 117 6.77 -4.50 9.69
CA LEU A 117 6.40 -3.15 9.26
C LEU A 117 6.58 -2.10 10.37
N ALA A 118 6.31 -2.46 11.63
CA ALA A 118 6.45 -1.54 12.76
C ALA A 118 7.91 -1.18 13.08
N GLU A 119 8.82 -2.15 12.91
CA GLU A 119 10.26 -2.02 13.16
C GLU A 119 11.04 -1.46 11.96
N GLY A 120 10.47 -1.57 10.74
CA GLY A 120 11.08 -1.07 9.51
C GLY A 120 10.91 0.45 9.29
N PRO A 121 11.29 0.95 8.09
CA PRO A 121 11.06 2.33 7.71
C PRO A 121 9.58 2.73 7.82
N ALA A 122 9.33 3.85 8.50
CA ALA A 122 7.97 4.34 8.76
C ALA A 122 7.15 4.56 7.48
N GLN A 123 7.80 4.87 6.36
CA GLN A 123 7.18 5.00 5.05
C GLN A 123 6.42 3.73 4.62
N TYR A 124 6.93 2.54 4.96
CA TYR A 124 6.28 1.28 4.56
C TYR A 124 5.02 1.05 5.39
N ALA A 125 5.11 1.28 6.70
CA ALA A 125 3.95 1.26 7.59
C ALA A 125 2.90 2.30 7.18
N LEU A 126 3.31 3.51 6.78
CA LEU A 126 2.43 4.55 6.26
C LEU A 126 1.67 4.10 5.01
N VAL A 127 2.36 3.50 4.02
CA VAL A 127 1.68 2.92 2.84
C VAL A 127 0.64 1.88 3.29
N LYS A 128 0.93 1.07 4.32
CA LYS A 128 -0.06 0.11 4.83
C LYS A 128 -1.27 0.78 5.47
N LEU A 129 -1.10 1.93 6.11
CA LEU A 129 -2.22 2.73 6.63
C LEU A 129 -3.09 3.26 5.47
N CYS A 130 -2.48 3.80 4.42
CA CYS A 130 -3.17 4.30 3.22
C CYS A 130 -3.93 3.17 2.49
N ASP A 131 -3.32 2.00 2.36
CA ASP A 131 -3.95 0.78 1.83
C ASP A 131 -5.17 0.39 2.67
N ARG A 132 -5.04 0.36 4.00
CA ARG A 132 -6.18 0.03 4.87
C ARG A 132 -7.30 1.07 4.82
N ILE A 133 -6.97 2.37 4.75
CA ILE A 133 -7.96 3.43 4.56
C ILE A 133 -8.76 3.20 3.26
N THR A 134 -8.07 2.84 2.19
CA THR A 134 -8.67 2.57 0.87
C THR A 134 -9.55 1.32 0.91
N ASN A 135 -9.18 0.30 1.67
CA ASN A 135 -9.98 -0.92 1.79
C ASN A 135 -11.18 -0.81 2.75
N LEU A 136 -11.30 0.28 3.52
CA LEU A 136 -12.46 0.56 4.38
C LEU A 136 -13.56 1.37 3.65
N GLN A 137 -13.65 1.20 2.33
CA GLN A 137 -14.82 1.56 1.52
C GLN A 137 -15.97 0.57 1.78
N PRO A 138 -17.23 0.84 1.35
CA PRO A 138 -18.32 -0.11 1.56
C PRO A 138 -17.93 -1.54 1.16
N PRO A 139 -18.15 -2.55 2.03
CA PRO A 139 -17.69 -3.91 1.77
C PRO A 139 -18.34 -4.50 0.52
N PRO A 140 -17.68 -5.45 -0.17
CA PRO A 140 -18.31 -6.18 -1.26
C PRO A 140 -19.61 -6.85 -0.80
N GLN A 141 -20.65 -6.79 -1.63
CA GLN A 141 -21.98 -7.34 -1.31
C GLN A 141 -21.96 -8.86 -1.05
N THR A 142 -20.90 -9.55 -1.47
CA THR A 142 -20.71 -11.00 -1.29
C THR A 142 -20.09 -11.37 0.05
N TRP A 143 -19.69 -10.39 0.88
CA TRP A 143 -19.11 -10.68 2.20
C TRP A 143 -20.20 -11.01 3.23
N SER A 144 -19.93 -12.03 4.05
CA SER A 144 -20.73 -12.31 5.24
C SER A 144 -20.49 -11.27 6.33
N GLN A 145 -21.43 -11.15 7.28
CA GLN A 145 -21.29 -10.28 8.44
C GLN A 145 -20.02 -10.61 9.25
N ASP A 146 -19.71 -11.90 9.45
CA ASP A 146 -18.49 -12.33 10.12
C ASP A 146 -17.22 -11.87 9.38
N LYS A 147 -17.23 -11.89 8.04
CA LYS A 147 -16.09 -11.41 7.25
C LYS A 147 -15.89 -9.91 7.40
N ILE A 148 -16.97 -9.13 7.39
CA ILE A 148 -16.93 -7.68 7.62
C ILE A 148 -16.41 -7.39 9.04
N ALA A 149 -16.93 -8.08 10.05
CA ALA A 149 -16.51 -7.93 11.44
C ALA A 149 -15.02 -8.28 11.64
N ASN A 150 -14.55 -9.39 11.07
CA ASN A 150 -13.15 -9.79 11.12
C ASN A 150 -12.23 -8.78 10.41
N TYR A 151 -12.67 -8.24 9.26
CA TYR A 151 -11.91 -7.22 8.54
C TYR A 151 -11.81 -5.92 9.36
N HIS A 152 -12.90 -5.52 10.02
CA HIS A 152 -12.90 -4.39 10.95
C HIS A 152 -11.94 -4.60 12.13
N GLN A 153 -11.96 -5.77 12.77
CA GLN A 153 -11.03 -6.11 13.87
C GLN A 153 -9.56 -6.11 13.41
N GLU A 154 -9.26 -6.69 12.24
CA GLU A 154 -7.90 -6.64 11.67
C GLU A 154 -7.45 -5.19 11.44
N SER A 155 -8.37 -4.31 11.02
CA SER A 155 -8.09 -2.89 10.80
C SER A 155 -7.72 -2.16 12.08
N GLN A 156 -8.37 -2.49 13.20
CA GLN A 156 -8.03 -1.97 14.52
C GLN A 156 -6.62 -2.39 14.95
N LEU A 157 -6.23 -3.65 14.68
CA LEU A 157 -4.88 -4.13 14.97
C LEU A 157 -3.82 -3.41 14.11
N ILE A 158 -4.10 -3.19 12.83
CA ILE A 158 -3.23 -2.40 11.95
C ILE A 158 -3.01 -1.00 12.51
N LEU A 159 -4.09 -0.30 12.90
CA LEU A 159 -3.99 1.04 13.50
C LEU A 159 -3.17 1.00 14.80
N ALA A 160 -3.41 0.02 15.67
CA ALA A 160 -2.70 -0.11 16.93
C ALA A 160 -1.19 -0.36 16.74
N ARG A 161 -0.81 -1.14 15.73
CA ARG A 161 0.58 -1.55 15.50
C ARG A 161 1.38 -0.59 14.63
N LEU A 162 0.73 0.12 13.71
CA LEU A 162 1.39 0.93 12.68
C LEU A 162 1.03 2.42 12.76
N GLY A 163 0.12 2.82 13.65
CA GLY A 163 -0.34 4.21 13.77
C GLY A 163 0.76 5.21 14.15
N HIS A 164 1.90 4.75 14.68
CA HIS A 164 3.07 5.60 14.94
C HIS A 164 3.72 6.15 13.68
N ALA A 165 3.48 5.52 12.51
CA ALA A 165 4.14 5.89 11.27
C ALA A 165 3.79 7.30 10.77
N HIS A 166 2.54 7.74 10.97
CA HIS A 166 2.10 9.08 10.57
C HIS A 166 0.84 9.50 11.33
N ALA A 167 0.95 10.54 12.17
CA ALA A 167 -0.13 10.92 13.08
C ALA A 167 -1.43 11.33 12.38
N ALA A 168 -1.36 12.08 11.27
CA ALA A 168 -2.55 12.51 10.53
C ALA A 168 -3.25 11.33 9.85
N THR A 169 -2.48 10.43 9.22
CA THR A 169 -3.04 9.24 8.56
C THR A 169 -3.62 8.27 9.58
N ALA A 170 -3.01 8.13 10.76
CA ALA A 170 -3.55 7.33 11.85
C ALA A 170 -4.92 7.86 12.36
N ARG A 171 -5.09 9.19 12.46
CA ARG A 171 -6.39 9.80 12.77
C ARG A 171 -7.42 9.48 11.70
N ARG A 172 -7.06 9.68 10.43
CA ARG A 172 -7.93 9.35 9.29
C ARG A 172 -8.34 7.86 9.26
N LEU A 173 -7.40 6.96 9.55
CA LEU A 173 -7.70 5.53 9.62
C LEU A 173 -8.64 5.21 10.78
N ARG A 174 -8.48 5.86 11.94
CA ARG A 174 -9.41 5.70 13.07
C ARG A 174 -10.84 6.10 12.68
N GLU A 175 -11.02 7.26 12.06
CA GLU A 175 -12.32 7.73 11.57
C GLU A 175 -12.95 6.74 10.57
N LYS A 176 -12.13 6.20 9.65
CA LYS A 176 -12.58 5.17 8.69
C LYS A 176 -13.02 3.89 9.38
N ILE A 177 -12.28 3.43 10.40
CA ILE A 177 -12.63 2.23 11.19
C ILE A 177 -13.96 2.46 11.92
N GLU A 178 -14.11 3.58 12.61
CA GLU A 178 -15.34 3.94 13.32
C GLU A 178 -16.55 4.00 12.38
N HIS A 179 -16.39 4.64 11.21
CA HIS A 179 -17.43 4.69 10.18
C HIS A 179 -17.77 3.29 9.63
N TYR A 180 -16.78 2.42 9.44
CA TYR A 180 -16.98 1.07 8.90
C TYR A 180 -17.81 0.16 9.80
N ARG A 181 -17.92 0.49 11.10
CA ARG A 181 -18.76 -0.24 12.06
C ARG A 181 -20.23 -0.33 11.63
N GLN A 182 -20.72 0.62 10.82
CA GLN A 182 -22.12 0.66 10.36
C GLN A 182 -22.53 -0.50 9.45
N TYR A 183 -21.57 -1.27 8.91
CA TYR A 183 -21.84 -2.31 7.94
C TYR A 183 -22.16 -3.68 8.54
N TYR A 184 -22.13 -3.83 9.88
CA TYR A 184 -22.41 -5.08 10.59
C TYR A 184 -22.96 -4.88 12.01
#